data_AF-S5SZD0-F1
#
_entry.id   AF-S5SZD0-F1
#
_cell.length_a   1.000
_cell.length_b   1.000
_cell.length_c   1.000
_cell.angle_alpha   90.00
_cell.angle_beta   90.00
_cell.angle_gamma   90.00
#
_symmetry.space_group_name_H-M   'P 1'
#
loop_
_entity.id
_entity.type
_entity.pdbx_description
1 polymer ?
#
loop_
_entity_poly.entity_id
_entity_poly.type
_entity_poly.pdbx_seq_one_letter_code
_entity_poly.pdbx_strand_id
1 'polypeptide(L)'
;MDPKTTRTPADLADFVAEVFASLPRTDQRITSSYYLQGLMLEGRRKSTQPMAERLGIDHQRLQQFVSTSPWTVEPVRQVLATEAINLIHPGGVR
;
A
#
# COMPACT_ATOMS: atom_id res chain seq x y z
N MET A 1 -5.31 -20.09 -18.41
CA MET A 1 -4.31 -19.43 -17.54
C MET A 1 -3.45 -18.63 -18.49
N ASP A 2 -3.87 -17.39 -18.71
CA ASP A 2 -3.61 -16.58 -19.90
C ASP A 2 -2.76 -15.33 -19.56
N PRO A 3 -2.21 -14.63 -20.57
CA PRO A 3 -0.80 -14.25 -20.67
C PRO A 3 -0.41 -13.14 -19.71
N LYS A 4 0.83 -13.22 -19.19
CA LYS A 4 1.59 -12.14 -18.53
C LYS A 4 0.72 -10.95 -18.07
N THR A 5 0.05 -11.08 -16.93
CA THR A 5 -0.57 -9.94 -16.23
C THR A 5 0.53 -8.95 -15.93
N THR A 6 0.75 -8.01 -16.85
CA THR A 6 1.71 -6.94 -16.67
C THR A 6 1.00 -5.93 -15.80
N ARG A 7 1.10 -6.11 -14.48
CA ARG A 7 0.60 -5.12 -13.53
C ARG A 7 1.31 -3.81 -13.79
N THR A 8 0.53 -2.75 -14.00
CA THR A 8 1.02 -1.40 -14.24
C THR A 8 1.24 -0.67 -12.92
N PRO A 9 2.02 0.44 -12.92
CA PRO A 9 2.05 1.34 -11.77
C PRO A 9 0.67 1.90 -11.38
N ALA A 10 -0.26 2.03 -12.34
CA ALA A 10 -1.63 2.46 -12.07
C ALA A 10 -2.41 1.37 -11.30
N ASP A 11 -2.26 0.10 -11.68
CA ASP A 11 -2.90 -1.02 -10.97
C ASP A 11 -2.42 -1.08 -9.51
N LEU A 12 -1.15 -0.76 -9.27
CA LEU A 12 -0.60 -0.65 -7.91
C LEU A 12 -1.23 0.53 -7.16
N ALA A 13 -1.36 1.69 -7.79
CA ALA A 13 -1.96 2.87 -7.16
C ALA A 13 -3.43 2.64 -6.78
N ASP A 14 -4.21 1.99 -7.65
CA ASP A 14 -5.61 1.67 -7.40
C ASP A 14 -5.76 0.66 -6.25
N PHE A 15 -4.96 -0.41 -6.27
CA PHE A 15 -4.91 -1.40 -5.18
C PHE A 15 -4.56 -0.74 -3.83
N VAL A 16 -3.55 0.12 -3.83
CA VAL A 16 -3.11 0.85 -2.63
C VAL A 16 -4.23 1.77 -2.12
N ALA A 17 -4.94 2.46 -3.02
CA ALA A 17 -6.06 3.33 -2.65
C ALA A 17 -7.21 2.54 -2.01
N GLU A 18 -7.51 1.35 -2.54
CA GLU A 18 -8.52 0.44 -2.01
C GLU A 18 -8.15 -0.06 -0.61
N VAL A 19 -6.92 -0.58 -0.44
CA VAL A 19 -6.41 -1.11 0.85
C VAL A 19 -6.49 -0.08 1.97
N PHE A 20 -6.26 1.20 1.66
CA PHE A 20 -6.26 2.28 2.65
C PHE A 20 -7.53 3.15 2.65
N ALA A 21 -8.57 2.78 1.91
CA ALA A 21 -9.82 3.56 1.81
C ALA A 21 -10.49 3.78 3.19
N SER A 22 -10.31 2.84 4.12
CA SER A 22 -10.84 2.88 5.48
C SER A 22 -10.17 3.91 6.40
N LEU A 23 -8.99 4.43 6.05
CA LEU A 23 -8.32 5.44 6.86
C LEU A 23 -9.13 6.74 6.81
N PRO A 24 -9.52 7.33 7.96
CA PRO A 24 -10.46 8.45 7.98
C PRO A 24 -9.85 9.75 7.43
N ARG A 25 -8.52 9.90 7.56
CA ARG A 25 -7.84 11.14 7.19
C ARG A 25 -7.18 11.06 5.81
N THR A 26 -7.40 12.08 5.00
CA THR A 26 -6.84 12.17 3.64
C THR A 26 -5.32 12.20 3.62
N ASP A 27 -4.68 12.88 4.58
CA ASP A 27 -3.22 12.92 4.69
C ASP A 27 -2.61 11.54 4.99
N GLN A 28 -3.28 10.73 5.82
CA GLN A 28 -2.91 9.35 6.09
C GLN A 28 -3.02 8.49 4.84
N ARG A 29 -4.11 8.59 4.07
CA ARG A 29 -4.29 7.84 2.80
C ARG A 29 -3.23 8.19 1.75
N ILE A 30 -2.88 9.48 1.62
CA ILE A 30 -1.83 9.92 0.71
C ILE A 30 -0.47 9.35 1.17
N THR A 31 -0.17 9.44 2.47
CA THR A 31 1.14 9.00 3.00
C THR A 31 1.29 7.48 2.98
N SER A 32 0.21 6.73 3.29
CA SER A 32 0.17 5.27 3.19
C SER A 32 0.43 4.80 1.77
N SER A 33 -0.06 5.56 0.79
CA SER A 33 0.15 5.26 -0.61
C SER A 33 1.61 5.34 -1.03
N TYR A 34 2.29 6.42 -0.62
CA TYR A 34 3.72 6.56 -0.83
C TYR A 34 4.53 5.48 -0.10
N TYR A 35 4.14 5.15 1.13
CA TYR A 35 4.83 4.13 1.91
C TYR A 35 4.76 2.75 1.23
N LEU A 36 3.56 2.31 0.80
CA LEU A 36 3.39 1.01 0.16
C LEU A 36 4.06 0.96 -1.22
N GLN A 37 3.96 2.03 -2.02
CA GLN A 37 4.73 2.14 -3.27
C GLN A 37 6.24 2.06 -3.02
N GLY A 38 6.75 2.75 -1.99
CA GLY A 38 8.15 2.70 -1.60
C GLY A 38 8.65 1.30 -1.20
N LEU A 39 7.78 0.47 -0.60
CA LEU A 39 8.08 -0.91 -0.23
C LEU A 39 8.04 -1.89 -1.40
N MET A 40 7.15 -1.68 -2.36
CA MET A 40 6.92 -2.60 -3.48
C MET A 40 7.81 -2.30 -4.69
N LEU A 41 8.18 -1.04 -4.90
CA LEU A 41 9.10 -0.63 -5.98
C LEU A 41 10.54 -0.99 -5.61
N GLU A 42 11.33 -1.40 -6.62
CA GLU A 42 12.71 -1.88 -6.46
C GLU A 42 13.60 -0.90 -5.67
N GLY A 43 14.37 -1.44 -4.72
CA GLY A 43 15.32 -0.69 -3.90
C GLY A 43 16.01 -1.57 -2.86
N ARG A 44 17.33 -1.37 -2.65
CA ARG A 44 18.15 -2.22 -1.75
C ARG A 44 17.84 -2.05 -0.26
N ARG A 45 17.17 -0.97 0.14
CA ARG A 45 16.93 -0.63 1.56
C ARG A 45 15.46 -0.28 1.78
N LYS A 46 14.84 -0.93 2.78
CA LYS A 46 13.45 -0.74 3.21
C LYS A 46 13.29 0.29 4.34
N SER A 47 14.23 1.21 4.51
CA SER A 47 14.09 2.30 5.49
C SER A 47 13.33 3.49 4.90
N THR A 48 12.70 4.30 5.77
CA THR A 48 11.85 5.44 5.39
C THR A 48 12.61 6.52 4.62
N GLN A 49 13.85 6.82 5.01
CA GLN A 49 14.64 7.88 4.37
C GLN A 49 15.00 7.59 2.89
N PRO A 50 15.59 6.44 2.52
CA PRO A 50 15.80 6.09 1.10
C PRO A 50 14.51 5.96 0.27
N MET A 51 13.39 5.58 0.91
CA MET A 51 12.08 5.59 0.24
C MET A 51 11.63 7.01 -0.08
N ALA A 52 11.74 7.91 0.90
CA ALA A 52 11.36 9.30 0.75
C ALA A 52 12.19 10.02 -0.32
N GLU A 53 13.52 9.80 -0.31
CA GLU A 53 14.45 10.35 -1.31
C GLU A 53 14.06 9.96 -2.74
N ARG A 54 13.73 8.67 -2.96
CA ARG A 54 13.31 8.16 -4.28
C ARG A 54 11.96 8.69 -4.72
N LEU A 55 11.02 8.88 -3.79
CA LEU A 55 9.69 9.38 -4.06
C LEU A 55 9.62 10.92 -4.12
N GLY A 56 10.72 11.62 -3.80
CA GLY A 56 10.76 13.08 -3.77
C GLY A 56 9.87 13.70 -2.69
N ILE A 57 9.67 12.99 -1.57
CA ILE A 57 8.82 13.43 -0.46
C ILE A 57 9.61 13.62 0.83
N ASP A 58 9.01 14.28 1.82
CA ASP A 58 9.60 14.42 3.14
C ASP A 58 9.62 13.09 3.91
N HIS A 59 10.81 12.66 4.35
CA HIS A 59 11.02 11.45 5.14
C HIS A 59 10.33 11.51 6.52
N GLN A 60 10.20 12.69 7.14
CA GLN A 60 9.49 12.82 8.42
C GLN A 60 8.02 12.46 8.27
N ARG A 61 7.40 12.80 7.13
CA ARG A 61 6.02 12.44 6.83
C ARG A 61 5.82 10.92 6.82
N LEU A 62 6.73 10.18 6.16
CA LEU A 62 6.70 8.71 6.17
C LEU A 62 6.94 8.14 7.58
N GLN A 63 7.91 8.69 8.30
CA GLN A 63 8.24 8.23 9.65
C GLN A 63 7.07 8.43 10.61
N GLN A 64 6.44 9.61 10.61
CA GLN A 64 5.27 9.90 11.44
C GLN A 64 4.10 8.98 11.10
N PHE A 65 3.86 8.72 9.81
CA PHE A 65 2.81 7.79 9.39
C PHE A 65 3.01 6.38 9.95
N VAL A 66 4.23 5.84 9.92
CA VAL A 66 4.51 4.47 10.40
C VAL A 66 4.61 4.38 11.92
N SER A 67 5.11 5.44 12.58
CA SER A 67 5.46 5.37 14.01
C SER A 67 4.43 6.00 14.95
N THR A 68 3.73 7.04 14.54
CA THR A 68 2.94 7.88 15.46
C THR A 68 1.53 8.23 14.98
N SER A 69 1.18 7.88 13.75
CA SER A 69 -0.17 8.11 13.22
C SER A 69 -1.15 7.07 13.79
N PRO A 70 -2.18 7.46 14.55
CA PRO A 70 -3.18 6.52 15.02
C PRO A 70 -4.08 6.11 13.85
N TRP A 71 -4.14 4.81 13.57
CA TRP A 71 -5.13 4.20 12.68
C TRP A 71 -5.42 2.75 13.10
N THR A 72 -6.67 2.33 12.90
CA THR A 72 -7.13 0.97 13.18
C THR A 72 -6.62 0.03 12.10
N VAL A 73 -5.89 -1.02 12.48
CA VAL A 73 -5.22 -1.92 11.53
C VAL A 73 -6.16 -2.96 10.94
N GLU A 74 -7.24 -3.26 11.63
CA GLU A 74 -8.18 -4.33 11.33
C GLU A 74 -8.89 -4.13 9.98
N PRO A 75 -9.44 -2.93 9.63
CA PRO A 75 -10.05 -2.70 8.33
C PRO A 75 -9.07 -2.90 7.16
N VAL A 76 -7.83 -2.46 7.31
CA VAL A 76 -6.77 -2.63 6.29
C VAL A 76 -6.43 -4.11 6.13
N ARG A 77 -6.31 -4.86 7.24
CA ARG A 77 -6.04 -6.31 7.21
C ARG A 77 -7.17 -7.09 6.57
N GLN A 78 -8.43 -6.70 6.78
CA GLN A 78 -9.58 -7.37 6.18
C GLN A 78 -9.57 -7.26 4.66
N VAL A 79 -9.31 -6.07 4.11
CA VAL A 79 -9.20 -5.86 2.66
C VAL A 79 -8.06 -6.72 2.09
N LEU A 80 -6.88 -6.71 2.73
CA LEU A 80 -5.75 -7.53 2.30
C LEU A 80 -6.05 -9.04 2.33
N ALA A 81 -6.79 -9.50 3.35
CA ALA A 81 -7.18 -10.91 3.44
C ALA A 81 -8.16 -11.30 2.32
N THR A 82 -9.15 -10.45 2.04
CA THR A 82 -10.09 -10.65 0.93
C THR A 82 -9.36 -10.72 -0.41
N GLU A 83 -8.45 -9.78 -0.67
CA GLU A 83 -7.65 -9.75 -1.90
C GLU A 83 -6.75 -10.98 -2.05
N ALA A 84 -6.12 -11.43 -0.96
CA ALA A 84 -5.31 -12.65 -0.96
C ALA A 84 -6.15 -13.91 -1.24
N ILE A 85 -7.34 -14.00 -0.65
CA ILE A 85 -8.28 -15.11 -0.88
C ILE A 85 -8.73 -15.12 -2.34
N ASN A 86 -9.12 -13.97 -2.90
CA ASN A 86 -9.52 -13.84 -4.30
C ASN A 86 -8.41 -14.27 -5.27
N LEU A 87 -7.16 -13.96 -4.94
CA LEU A 87 -5.99 -14.32 -5.74
C LEU A 87 -5.69 -15.83 -5.69
N ILE A 88 -5.79 -16.46 -4.51
CA ILE A 88 -5.47 -17.88 -4.31
C ILE A 88 -6.63 -18.79 -4.75
N HIS A 89 -7.87 -18.32 -4.62
CA HIS A 89 -9.09 -19.01 -5.03
C HIS A 89 -9.87 -18.17 -6.04
N PRO A 90 -9.44 -18.13 -7.32
CA PRO A 90 -10.20 -17.48 -8.38
C PRO A 90 -11.49 -18.28 -8.65
N GLY A 91 -12.54 -17.99 -7.88
CA GLY A 91 -13.78 -18.77 -7.80
C GLY A 91 -14.67 -18.45 -6.58
N GLY A 92 -14.10 -17.78 -5.56
CA GLY A 92 -14.85 -17.07 -4.51
C GLY A 92 -15.05 -17.82 -3.19
N VAL A 93 -15.04 -17.04 -2.10
CA VAL A 93 -15.97 -17.24 -0.98
C VAL A 93 -17.02 -16.14 -1.16
N ARG A 94 -18.20 -16.53 -1.61
CA ARG A 94 -19.40 -15.68 -1.63
C ARG A 94 -20.00 -15.63 -0.24
#